data_AF-A0A7L3KZ58-F1
#
_entry.id   AF-A0A7L3KZ58-F1
#
_cell.length_a   1.000
_cell.length_b   1.000
_cell.length_c   1.000
_cell.angle_alpha   90.00
_cell.angle_beta   90.00
_cell.angle_gamma   90.00
#
_symmetry.space_group_name_H-M   'P 1'
#
loop_
_entity.id
_entity.type
_entity.pdbx_description
1 polymer ?
#
loop_
_entity_poly.entity_id
_entity_poly.type
_entity_poly.pdbx_seq_one_letter_code
_entity_poly.pdbx_strand_id
1 'polypeptide(L)' 'PYLGLTNAQLSPLFNILKGDSDLNSPRTLSPEARRVLSEVQQAVSAHQVYRVDPSTDITVFITAPDLHPTGIIGQ' A
#
# COMPACT_ATOMS: atom_id res chain seq x y z
N PRO A 1 4.64 -9.22 12.46
CA PRO A 1 4.32 -8.19 11.44
C PRO A 1 3.01 -8.56 10.71
N TYR A 2 2.11 -7.60 10.47
CA TYR A 2 0.78 -7.85 9.89
C TYR A 2 0.83 -8.53 8.51
N LEU A 3 1.81 -8.17 7.67
CA LEU A 3 1.99 -8.73 6.33
C LEU A 3 2.93 -9.94 6.26
N GLY A 4 3.45 -10.43 7.39
CA GLY A 4 4.42 -11.54 7.41
C GLY A 4 5.80 -11.22 6.81
N LEU A 5 6.05 -10.00 6.34
CA LEU A 5 7.34 -9.55 5.78
C LEU A 5 8.27 -9.01 6.89
N THR A 6 9.55 -9.35 6.79
CA THR A 6 10.59 -8.87 7.70
C THR A 6 11.20 -7.55 7.23
N ASN A 7 11.77 -6.76 8.15
CA ASN A 7 12.51 -5.54 7.80
C ASN A 7 13.70 -5.81 6.86
N ALA A 8 14.31 -6.99 6.95
CA ALA A 8 15.39 -7.40 6.05
C ALA A 8 14.89 -7.54 4.60
N GLN A 9 13.73 -8.18 4.41
CA GLN A 9 13.08 -8.30 3.09
C GLN A 9 12.69 -6.92 2.53
N LEU A 10 12.26 -5.98 3.39
CA LEU A 10 11.87 -4.63 2.99
C LEU A 10 13.07 -3.68 2.76
N SER A 11 14.29 -4.10 3.11
CA SER A 11 15.48 -3.23 3.03
C SER A 11 15.73 -2.57 1.66
N PRO A 12 15.46 -3.21 0.51
CA PRO A 12 15.64 -2.56 -0.79
C PRO A 12 14.75 -1.33 -0.97
N LEU A 13 13.54 -1.34 -0.39
CA LEU A 13 12.63 -0.19 -0.43
C LEU A 13 13.16 0.97 0.40
N PHE A 14 13.65 0.69 1.61
CA PHE A 14 14.23 1.72 2.47
C PHE A 14 15.51 2.32 1.90
N ASN A 15 16.30 1.53 1.17
CA ASN A 15 17.51 2.01 0.53
C ASN A 15 17.23 3.07 -0.55
N ILE A 16 16.07 3.04 -1.22
CA ILE A 16 15.67 4.09 -2.18
C ILE A 16 15.48 5.44 -1.49
N LEU A 17 15.10 5.43 -0.21
CA LEU A 17 14.87 6.64 0.58
C LEU A 17 16.16 7.19 1.20
N LYS A 18 17.27 6.45 1.12
CA LYS A 18 18.59 6.94 1.56
C LYS A 18 19.16 7.85 0.48
N GLY A 19 19.80 8.94 0.90
CA GLY A 19 20.40 9.92 0.00
C GLY A 19 19.90 11.32 0.33
N ASP A 20 19.62 12.10 -0.71
CA ASP A 20 19.17 13.48 -0.58
C ASP A 20 17.86 13.57 0.23
N SER A 21 17.89 14.45 1.23
CA SER A 21 16.74 14.75 2.09
C SER A 21 15.67 15.58 1.38
N ASP A 22 15.99 16.24 0.26
CA ASP A 22 14.99 16.91 -0.57
C ASP A 22 13.96 15.89 -1.08
N LEU A 23 12.68 16.18 -0.84
CA LEU A 23 11.56 15.37 -1.29
C LEU A 23 11.40 15.36 -2.81
N ASN A 24 11.92 16.40 -3.48
CA ASN A 24 11.88 16.51 -4.94
C ASN A 24 13.08 15.84 -5.63
N SER A 25 14.04 15.33 -4.86
CA SER A 25 15.18 14.63 -5.42
C SER A 25 14.73 13.39 -6.21
N PRO A 26 15.31 13.14 -7.40
CA PRO A 26 14.92 11.99 -8.21
C PRO A 26 15.33 10.68 -7.52
N ARG A 27 14.41 9.70 -7.49
CA ARG A 27 14.64 8.36 -6.94
C ARG A 27 14.28 7.31 -7.97
N THR A 28 15.11 6.28 -8.08
CA THR A 28 14.94 5.21 -9.07
C THR A 28 14.64 3.89 -8.38
N LEU A 29 13.58 3.23 -8.82
CA LEU A 29 13.23 1.87 -8.40
C LEU A 29 14.22 0.85 -8.98
N SER A 30 15.10 0.31 -8.15
CA SER A 30 15.99 -0.80 -8.52
C SER A 30 15.20 -2.07 -8.82
N PRO A 31 15.76 -3.05 -9.56
CA PRO A 31 15.12 -4.34 -9.81
C PRO A 31 14.70 -5.07 -8.52
N GLU A 32 15.54 -5.00 -7.49
CA GLU A 32 15.29 -5.63 -6.19
C GLU A 32 14.11 -4.97 -5.48
N ALA A 33 14.08 -3.64 -5.48
CA ALA A 33 12.97 -2.88 -4.91
C ALA A 33 11.64 -3.18 -5.63
N ARG A 34 11.65 -3.31 -6.96
CA ARG A 34 10.46 -3.72 -7.73
C ARG A 34 9.98 -5.11 -7.32
N ARG A 35 10.90 -6.06 -7.11
CA ARG A 35 10.54 -7.41 -6.64
C ARG A 35 9.89 -7.36 -5.27
N VAL A 36 10.47 -6.62 -4.33
CA VAL A 36 9.92 -6.47 -2.98
C VAL A 36 8.56 -5.77 -2.99
N LEU A 37 8.33 -4.77 -3.85
CA LEU A 37 7.00 -4.18 -4.03
C LEU A 37 5.96 -5.23 -4.46
N SER A 38 6.33 -6.14 -5.37
CA SER A 38 5.45 -7.24 -5.77
C SER A 38 5.13 -8.19 -4.61
N GLU A 39 6.12 -8.51 -3.77
CA GLU A 39 5.93 -9.34 -2.57
C GLU A 39 5.01 -8.64 -1.56
N VAL A 40 5.17 -7.32 -1.35
CA VAL A 40 4.28 -6.50 -0.50
C VAL A 40 2.86 -6.51 -1.05
N GLN A 41 2.68 -6.28 -2.35
CA GLN A 41 1.36 -6.31 -2.97
C GLN A 41 0.68 -7.67 -2.76
N GLN A 42 1.40 -8.77 -2.99
CA GLN A 42 0.87 -10.11 -2.76
C GLN A 42 0.49 -10.33 -1.29
N ALA A 43 1.33 -9.89 -0.36
CA ALA A 43 1.06 -10.01 1.07
C ALA A 43 -0.18 -9.19 1.48
N VAL A 44 -0.32 -7.97 0.99
CA VAL A 44 -1.51 -7.13 1.23
C VAL A 44 -2.76 -7.82 0.69
N SER A 45 -2.73 -8.33 -0.54
CA SER A 45 -3.88 -9.04 -1.13
C SER A 45 -4.23 -10.31 -0.37
N ALA A 46 -3.24 -11.07 0.11
CA ALA A 46 -3.47 -12.30 0.88
C ALA A 46 -4.02 -12.02 2.29
N HIS A 47 -3.65 -10.90 2.89
CA HIS A 47 -4.11 -10.49 4.22
C HIS A 47 -5.33 -9.55 4.18
N GLN A 48 -5.80 -9.21 2.97
CA GLN A 48 -7.02 -8.45 2.79
C GLN A 48 -8.21 -9.32 3.22
N VAL A 49 -8.82 -8.95 4.35
CA VAL A 49 -10.00 -9.66 4.86
C VAL A 49 -11.25 -8.95 4.34
N TYR A 50 -12.05 -9.67 3.56
CA TYR A 50 -13.42 -9.26 3.25
C TYR A 50 -14.31 -9.62 4.44
N ARG A 51 -14.36 -8.76 5.46
CA ARG A 51 -15.37 -8.89 6.51
C ARG A 51 -16.63 -8.16 6.04
N VAL A 52 -17.53 -8.91 5.42
CA VAL A 52 -18.86 -8.45 5.04
C VAL A 52 -19.85 -9.28 5.84
N ASP A 53 -20.68 -8.64 6.65
CA ASP A 53 -21.81 -9.29 7.31
C ASP A 53 -23.08 -9.05 6.45
N PRO A 54 -23.67 -10.09 5.84
CA PRO A 54 -24.82 -9.93 4.95
C PRO A 54 -26.07 -9.32 5.62
N SER A 55 -26.10 -9.23 6.95
CA SER A 55 -27.23 -8.70 7.72
C SER A 55 -27.17 -7.20 8.00
N THR A 56 -26.08 -6.51 7.65
CA THR A 56 -25.95 -5.05 7.78
C THR A 56 -25.92 -4.40 6.40
N ASP A 57 -26.52 -3.22 6.29
CA ASP A 57 -26.44 -2.42 5.07
C ASP A 57 -25.01 -1.93 4.80
N ILE A 58 -24.61 -1.95 3.53
CA ILE A 58 -23.32 -1.40 3.08
C ILE A 58 -23.51 0.09 2.82
N THR A 59 -22.66 0.91 3.43
CA THR A 59 -22.62 2.35 3.16
C THR A 59 -21.42 2.70 2.27
N VAL A 60 -21.67 3.48 1.23
CA VAL A 60 -20.62 4.02 0.35
C VAL A 60 -20.47 5.50 0.62
N PHE A 61 -19.31 5.91 1.13
CA PHE A 61 -18.94 7.31 1.28
C PHE A 61 -18.12 7.73 0.05
N ILE A 62 -18.62 8.71 -0.69
CA ILE A 62 -17.89 9.27 -1.83
C ILE A 62 -17.35 10.62 -1.39
N THR A 63 -16.02 10.75 -1.35
CA THR A 63 -15.36 12.04 -1.24
C THR A 63 -14.88 12.43 -2.63
N ALA A 64 -15.28 13.61 -3.10
CA ALA A 64 -14.92 14.09 -4.43
C ALA A 64 -14.12 15.40 -4.31
N PRO A 65 -12.84 15.35 -3.91
CA PRO A 65 -11.94 16.47 -4.17
C PRO A 65 -11.76 16.61 -5.69
N ASP A 66 -11.59 17.85 -6.15
CA ASP A 66 -11.75 18.35 -7.53
C ASP A 66 -11.16 17.49 -8.67
N LEU A 67 -10.22 16.58 -8.39
CA LEU A 67 -9.51 15.75 -9.38
C LEU A 67 -9.54 14.25 -9.10
N HIS A 68 -9.82 13.80 -7.87
CA HIS A 68 -9.63 12.40 -7.46
C HIS A 68 -10.74 11.92 -6.53
N PRO A 69 -11.92 11.57 -7.08
CA PRO A 69 -12.99 10.99 -6.28
C PRO A 69 -12.50 9.69 -5.63
N THR A 70 -12.66 9.60 -4.31
CA THR A 70 -12.34 8.43 -3.51
C THR A 70 -13.62 7.85 -2.94
N GLY A 71 -13.84 6.56 -3.18
CA GLY A 71 -14.94 5.80 -2.59
C GLY A 71 -14.44 5.00 -1.38
N ILE A 72 -15.16 5.09 -0.27
CA ILE A 72 -14.96 4.25 0.92
C ILE A 72 -16.20 3.38 1.07
N ILE A 73 -16.00 2.07 1.10
CA ILE A 73 -17.06 1.09 1.39
C ILE A 73 -16.92 0.72 2.86
N GLY A 74 -17.96 1.00 3.64
CA GLY A 74 -18.03 0.69 5.07
C GLY A 74 -19.24 -0.16 5.40
N GLN A 75 -19.08 -0.96 6.45
CA GLN A 75 -20.12 -1.75 7.09
C GLN A 75 -19.89 -1.74 8.60
#